data_AF-A0A7W1IH99-F1
#
_entry.id   AF-A0A7W1IH99-F1
#
_cell.length_a   1.000
_cell.length_b   1.000
_cell.length_c   1.000
_cell.angle_alpha   90.00
_cell.angle_beta   90.00
_cell.angle_gamma   90.00
#
_symmetry.space_group_name_H-M   'P 1'
#
loop_
_entity.id
_entity.type
_entity.pdbx_description
1 polymer ?
#
loop_
_entity_poly.entity_id
_entity_poly.type
_entity_poly.pdbx_seq_one_letter_code
_entity_poly.pdbx_strand_id
1 'polypeptide(L)'
;MKARVDAVRHIAITGTGGHGSAHGIKPSGVSAPANGETDGDKVFRTVYSATPAAGDENLQVDWTLLDGAPQCIGDQGSYDFQHSTRWNGLSHLTADANVKFVATSSNHGDVFYATPGANAKTLKTAKLYRRIAGIALPITAASLIYGGINDIYNDWRPPHKSHRTGNDLDFDGRSNSPAEHQLIKQLGERGGGFRLCEPHNGNHVHCYAGPVYR
;
A
#
# COMPACT_ATOMS: atom_id res chain seq x y z
N MET A 1 36.09 12.42 22.45
CA MET A 1 35.38 13.62 21.98
C MET A 1 34.12 13.15 21.28
N LYS A 2 32.95 13.63 21.70
CA LYS A 2 31.69 13.38 20.99
C LYS A 2 31.64 14.28 19.75
N ALA A 3 31.03 13.81 18.67
CA ALA A 3 30.77 14.59 17.47
C ALA A 3 29.27 14.86 17.34
N ARG A 4 28.91 16.01 16.80
CA ARG A 4 27.53 16.45 16.51
C ARG A 4 27.23 16.18 15.04
N VAL A 5 26.07 15.60 14.81
CA VAL A 5 25.48 15.35 13.49
C VAL A 5 24.36 16.37 13.27
N ASP A 6 24.42 17.14 12.17
CA ASP A 6 23.47 18.25 11.89
C ASP A 6 22.07 17.76 11.53
N ALA A 7 22.04 16.79 10.61
CA ALA A 7 20.85 16.21 10.05
C ALA A 7 21.20 14.87 9.41
N VAL A 8 20.50 13.83 9.82
CA VAL A 8 20.40 12.57 9.07
C VAL A 8 19.14 12.65 8.24
N ARG A 9 19.30 12.61 6.92
CA ARG A 9 18.20 12.64 5.96
C ARG A 9 18.07 11.25 5.34
N HIS A 10 16.91 10.64 5.51
CA HIS A 10 16.56 9.42 4.77
C HIS A 10 15.81 9.85 3.51
N ILE A 11 16.48 9.69 2.36
CA ILE A 11 15.97 10.02 1.03
C ILE A 11 15.64 8.70 0.36
N ALA A 12 14.37 8.45 0.10
CA ALA A 12 14.02 7.21 -0.56
C ALA A 12 14.37 7.23 -2.05
N ILE A 13 14.95 6.13 -2.52
CA ILE A 13 15.43 5.94 -3.88
C ILE A 13 14.22 5.76 -4.83
N THR A 14 14.22 6.50 -5.93
CA THR A 14 13.24 6.38 -7.03
C THR A 14 13.13 4.93 -7.51
N GLY A 15 11.89 4.44 -7.68
CA GLY A 15 11.56 3.09 -8.10
C GLY A 15 11.33 2.09 -6.95
N THR A 16 11.39 2.53 -5.70
CA THR A 16 11.18 1.66 -4.52
C THR A 16 10.03 2.21 -3.68
N GLY A 17 9.23 1.39 -2.99
CA GLY A 17 8.14 1.84 -2.12
C GLY A 17 7.21 2.92 -2.71
N GLY A 18 7.01 2.88 -4.03
CA GLY A 18 6.27 3.89 -4.82
C GLY A 18 6.91 5.30 -4.93
N HIS A 19 8.19 5.42 -4.57
CA HIS A 19 9.04 6.57 -4.88
C HIS A 19 9.22 6.66 -6.41
N GLY A 20 8.97 7.83 -7.00
CA GLY A 20 9.08 8.02 -8.46
C GLY A 20 7.75 8.18 -9.19
N SER A 21 6.61 7.97 -8.53
CA SER A 21 5.30 8.28 -9.13
C SER A 21 5.10 9.78 -9.27
N ALA A 22 4.64 10.24 -10.44
CA ALA A 22 4.37 11.64 -10.78
C ALA A 22 3.23 12.30 -9.96
N HIS A 23 2.72 11.61 -8.95
CA HIS A 23 1.45 11.94 -8.32
C HIS A 23 1.57 12.43 -6.87
N GLY A 24 2.77 12.43 -6.27
CA GLY A 24 3.00 13.07 -4.97
C GLY A 24 2.30 12.42 -3.77
N ILE A 25 1.90 11.16 -3.86
CA ILE A 25 1.12 10.48 -2.80
C ILE A 25 1.96 9.47 -2.06
N LYS A 26 3.04 10.02 -1.50
CA LYS A 26 4.03 9.29 -0.72
C LYS A 26 3.64 9.36 0.76
N PRO A 27 3.66 8.24 1.49
CA PRO A 27 3.79 8.28 2.93
C PRO A 27 5.16 8.89 3.25
N SER A 28 5.21 9.89 4.14
CA SER A 28 6.48 10.40 4.64
C SER A 28 7.00 9.48 5.75
N GLY A 29 8.28 9.16 5.71
CA GLY A 29 8.99 8.61 6.87
C GLY A 29 9.57 9.72 7.75
N VAL A 30 9.86 9.39 9.00
CA VAL A 30 10.46 10.30 9.97
C VAL A 30 11.66 9.63 10.63
N SER A 31 12.75 10.38 10.76
CA SER A 31 13.93 9.96 11.50
C SER A 31 13.90 10.54 12.91
N ALA A 32 14.07 9.70 13.93
CA ALA A 32 14.07 10.12 15.33
C ALA A 32 15.24 9.48 16.11
N PRO A 33 16.15 10.29 16.67
CA PRO A 33 16.30 11.71 16.42
C PRO A 33 16.86 11.97 15.01
N ALA A 34 16.48 13.08 14.37
CA ALA A 34 17.01 13.44 13.04
C ALA A 34 18.43 14.05 13.14
N ASN A 35 18.89 14.38 14.34
CA ASN A 35 20.20 14.97 14.62
C ASN A 35 20.62 14.69 16.07
N GLY A 36 21.87 14.98 16.42
CA GLY A 36 22.32 14.83 17.81
C GLY A 36 23.81 14.53 17.93
N GLU A 37 24.20 14.02 19.09
CA GLU A 37 25.59 13.68 19.39
C GLU A 37 25.84 12.18 19.23
N THR A 38 27.05 11.83 18.81
CA THR A 38 27.55 10.46 18.93
C THR A 38 27.69 10.06 20.40
N ASP A 39 27.51 8.78 20.70
CA ASP A 39 27.76 8.21 22.02
C ASP A 39 29.26 8.06 22.34
N GLY A 40 29.57 7.36 23.44
CA GLY A 40 30.95 7.06 23.85
C GLY A 40 31.73 6.21 22.84
N ASP A 41 31.03 5.48 21.98
CA ASP A 41 31.59 4.63 20.93
C ASP A 41 31.70 5.38 19.58
N LYS A 42 31.41 6.68 19.57
CA LYS A 42 31.40 7.54 18.38
C LYS A 42 30.32 7.14 17.37
N VAL A 43 29.22 6.56 17.83
CA VAL A 43 28.08 6.16 17.00
C VAL A 43 26.92 7.12 17.23
N PHE A 44 26.37 7.68 16.15
CA PHE A 44 25.06 8.31 16.16
C PHE A 44 24.00 7.29 15.75
N ARG A 45 22.92 7.17 16.53
CA ARG A 45 21.81 6.25 16.24
C ARG A 45 20.54 7.04 15.98
N THR A 46 19.86 6.69 14.90
CA THR A 46 18.55 7.22 14.54
C THR A 46 17.64 6.08 14.10
N VAL A 47 16.33 6.24 14.29
CA VAL A 47 15.31 5.30 13.86
C VAL A 47 14.50 5.96 12.75
N TYR A 48 14.50 5.34 11.57
CA TYR A 48 13.54 5.66 10.52
C TYR A 48 12.22 4.93 10.77
N SER A 49 11.11 5.66 10.74
CA SER A 49 9.76 5.12 10.84
C SER A 49 8.91 5.60 9.67
N ALA A 50 8.28 4.67 8.97
CA ALA A 50 7.28 4.95 7.94
C ALA A 50 5.98 4.19 8.23
N THR A 51 4.86 4.68 7.69
CA THR A 51 3.60 3.94 7.77
C THR A 51 3.66 2.68 6.89
N PRO A 52 2.93 1.60 7.21
CA PRO A 52 2.82 0.42 6.35
C PRO A 52 2.35 0.68 4.91
N ALA A 53 1.79 1.86 4.63
CA ALA A 53 1.44 2.28 3.29
C ALA A 53 2.68 2.55 2.40
N ALA A 54 3.89 2.58 2.97
CA ALA A 54 5.15 2.79 2.27
C ALA A 54 5.63 1.54 1.52
N GLY A 55 5.32 0.35 2.04
CA GLY A 55 5.79 -0.91 1.47
C GLY A 55 7.30 -1.10 1.68
N ASP A 56 7.93 -1.77 0.71
CA ASP A 56 9.38 -2.00 0.68
C ASP A 56 10.08 -0.81 0.01
N GLU A 57 10.91 -0.09 0.75
CA GLU A 57 11.66 1.10 0.34
C GLU A 57 13.16 0.84 0.37
N ASN A 58 13.90 1.40 -0.58
CA ASN A 58 15.33 1.63 -0.42
C ASN A 58 15.55 3.09 -0.05
N LEU A 59 16.30 3.33 1.01
CA LEU A 59 16.58 4.66 1.55
C LEU A 59 18.07 4.94 1.40
N GLN A 60 18.40 6.07 0.80
CA GLN A 60 19.71 6.68 0.88
C GLN A 60 19.76 7.54 2.14
N VAL A 61 20.68 7.26 3.04
CA VAL A 61 20.83 7.97 4.32
C VAL A 61 22.02 8.92 4.24
N ASP A 62 21.75 10.22 4.17
CA ASP A 62 22.78 11.26 4.11
C ASP A 62 22.99 11.90 5.48
N TRP A 63 24.25 12.18 5.83
CA TRP A 63 24.60 12.90 7.05
C TRP A 63 25.70 13.92 6.83
N THR A 64 25.77 14.90 7.74
CA THR A 64 26.84 15.90 7.84
C THR A 64 27.33 16.01 9.28
N LEU A 65 28.65 15.94 9.49
CA LEU A 65 29.27 16.20 10.80
C LEU A 65 29.48 17.70 11.01
N LEU A 66 29.01 18.24 12.13
CA LEU A 66 29.13 19.66 12.51
C LEU A 66 30.34 19.97 13.38
N ASP A 67 30.74 19.02 14.21
CA ASP A 67 31.93 19.14 15.05
C ASP A 67 32.56 17.75 15.28
N GLY A 68 33.81 17.76 15.76
CA GLY A 68 34.64 16.57 15.88
C GLY A 68 36.13 16.90 15.74
N ALA A 69 36.93 15.91 15.35
CA ALA A 69 38.31 16.19 14.96
C ALA A 69 38.30 17.17 13.75
N PRO A 70 39.20 18.16 13.67
CA PRO A 70 39.14 19.21 12.64
C PRO A 70 39.04 18.68 11.20
N GLN A 71 39.67 17.53 10.94
CA GLN A 71 39.64 16.86 9.64
C GLN A 71 38.29 16.22 9.28
N CYS A 72 37.36 16.09 10.23
CA CYS A 72 36.06 15.45 10.05
C CYS A 72 34.88 16.43 9.99
N ILE A 73 35.12 17.73 10.24
CA ILE A 73 34.06 18.74 10.18
C ILE A 73 33.66 18.95 8.72
N GLY A 74 32.37 18.82 8.44
CA GLY A 74 31.84 18.87 7.07
C GLY A 74 31.93 17.54 6.32
N ASP A 75 32.44 16.47 6.94
CA ASP A 75 32.40 15.13 6.34
C ASP A 75 30.95 14.74 6.07
N GLN A 76 30.75 14.23 4.87
CA GLN A 76 29.48 13.70 4.38
C GLN A 76 29.65 12.22 4.09
N GLY A 77 28.56 11.48 4.27
CA GLY A 77 28.49 10.12 3.76
C GLY A 77 27.07 9.75 3.42
N SER A 78 26.97 8.62 2.74
CA SER A 78 25.72 8.07 2.26
C SER A 78 25.73 6.56 2.41
N TYR A 79 24.59 5.97 2.77
CA TYR A 79 24.42 4.53 2.88
C TYR A 79 23.02 4.11 2.42
N ASP A 80 22.94 3.00 1.67
CA ASP A 80 21.69 2.44 1.20
C ASP A 80 21.12 1.43 2.21
N PHE A 81 19.91 1.69 2.68
CA PHE A 81 19.18 0.87 3.64
C PHE A 81 17.86 0.38 3.05
N GLN A 82 17.61 -0.93 3.07
CA GLN A 82 16.31 -1.49 2.70
C GLN A 82 15.38 -1.52 3.92
N HIS A 83 14.24 -0.85 3.81
CA HIS A 83 13.18 -0.82 4.80
C HIS A 83 11.95 -1.55 4.26
N SER A 84 11.49 -2.58 4.96
CA SER A 84 10.26 -3.29 4.59
C SER A 84 9.16 -3.01 5.59
N THR A 85 8.11 -2.30 5.15
CA THR A 85 6.85 -2.20 5.92
C THR A 85 5.79 -3.12 5.32
N ARG A 86 5.29 -4.06 6.12
CA ARG A 86 4.31 -5.05 5.70
C ARG A 86 3.02 -4.91 6.50
N TRP A 87 1.88 -5.01 5.81
CA TRP A 87 0.59 -5.14 6.48
C TRP A 87 0.41 -6.55 7.01
N ASN A 88 0.48 -6.70 8.33
CA ASN A 88 0.23 -7.98 8.99
C ASN A 88 -1.25 -8.38 8.87
N GLY A 89 -1.48 -9.69 8.72
CA GLY A 89 -2.82 -10.27 8.72
C GLY A 89 -3.55 -10.22 7.38
N LEU A 90 -2.89 -9.83 6.29
CA LEU A 90 -3.43 -10.05 4.96
C LEU A 90 -3.46 -11.54 4.62
N SER A 91 -4.53 -11.97 3.97
CA SER A 91 -4.71 -13.33 3.49
C SER A 91 -5.20 -13.28 2.05
N HIS A 92 -4.74 -14.24 1.24
CA HIS A 92 -5.26 -14.37 -0.10
C HIS A 92 -6.78 -14.63 -0.04
N LEU A 93 -7.53 -13.97 -0.92
CA LEU A 93 -8.97 -14.16 -1.06
C LEU A 93 -9.25 -15.63 -1.34
N THR A 94 -10.26 -16.19 -0.71
CA THR A 94 -10.57 -17.61 -0.90
C THR A 94 -11.16 -17.83 -2.28
N ALA A 95 -10.44 -18.57 -3.13
CA ALA A 95 -11.01 -19.06 -4.38
C ALA A 95 -12.14 -20.03 -4.07
N ASP A 96 -13.33 -19.76 -4.60
CA ASP A 96 -14.44 -20.71 -4.60
C ASP A 96 -15.26 -20.53 -5.88
N ALA A 97 -16.30 -21.33 -6.06
CA ALA A 97 -17.11 -21.27 -7.27
C ALA A 97 -17.90 -19.95 -7.43
N ASN A 98 -17.93 -19.07 -6.42
CA ASN A 98 -18.60 -17.77 -6.43
C ASN A 98 -17.65 -16.61 -6.76
N VAL A 99 -16.34 -16.83 -6.71
CA VAL A 99 -15.31 -15.81 -6.93
C VAL A 99 -14.51 -16.15 -8.18
N LYS A 100 -14.26 -15.15 -9.04
CA LYS A 100 -13.36 -15.27 -10.19
C LYS A 100 -12.29 -14.20 -10.11
N PHE A 101 -11.02 -14.59 -9.99
CA PHE A 101 -9.91 -13.64 -10.05
C PHE A 101 -9.61 -13.26 -11.50
N VAL A 102 -9.53 -11.96 -11.76
CA VAL A 102 -9.28 -11.37 -13.08
C VAL A 102 -8.17 -10.34 -12.95
N ALA A 103 -6.92 -10.81 -12.93
CA ALA A 103 -5.79 -9.88 -12.89
C ALA A 103 -5.78 -8.99 -14.13
N THR A 104 -5.62 -7.68 -13.93
CA THR A 104 -5.68 -6.68 -15.01
C THR A 104 -4.36 -6.53 -15.76
N SER A 105 -3.25 -7.04 -15.21
CA SER A 105 -1.94 -6.99 -15.85
C SER A 105 -1.04 -8.14 -15.42
N SER A 106 -0.08 -8.52 -16.27
CA SER A 106 0.92 -9.55 -15.97
C SER A 106 1.87 -9.16 -14.84
N ASN A 107 2.10 -7.86 -14.66
CA ASN A 107 3.00 -7.33 -13.64
C ASN A 107 2.37 -7.35 -12.23
N HIS A 108 1.05 -7.58 -12.17
CA HIS A 108 0.26 -7.62 -10.95
C HIS A 108 -0.61 -8.89 -10.90
N GLY A 109 -0.01 -10.04 -11.23
CA GLY A 109 -0.72 -11.31 -11.34
C GLY A 109 -1.32 -11.83 -10.02
N ASP A 110 -0.81 -11.35 -8.88
CA ASP A 110 -1.26 -11.75 -7.55
C ASP A 110 -1.55 -10.54 -6.65
N VAL A 111 -2.73 -9.95 -6.86
CA VAL A 111 -3.24 -8.77 -6.15
C VAL A 111 -4.51 -9.08 -5.37
N PHE A 112 -4.68 -10.33 -4.93
CA PHE A 112 -5.92 -10.80 -4.31
C PHE A 112 -5.77 -10.99 -2.81
N TYR A 113 -5.01 -10.13 -2.11
CA TYR A 113 -4.86 -10.19 -0.67
C TYR A 113 -5.73 -9.16 0.04
N ALA A 114 -6.39 -9.58 1.10
CA ALA A 114 -7.29 -8.73 1.85
C ALA A 114 -7.23 -9.04 3.35
N THR A 115 -7.70 -8.09 4.17
CA THR A 115 -7.90 -8.34 5.59
C THR A 115 -8.96 -9.43 5.79
N PRO A 116 -8.98 -10.17 6.92
CA PRO A 116 -9.97 -11.21 7.15
C PRO A 116 -11.41 -10.67 7.09
N GLY A 117 -11.62 -9.44 7.56
CA GLY A 117 -12.90 -8.74 7.46
C GLY A 117 -13.31 -8.48 6.02
N ALA A 118 -12.41 -7.92 5.20
CA ALA A 118 -12.67 -7.66 3.79
C ALA A 118 -12.91 -8.97 2.99
N ASN A 119 -12.14 -10.03 3.28
CA ASN A 119 -12.32 -11.35 2.67
C ASN A 119 -13.71 -11.94 2.99
N ALA A 120 -14.13 -11.89 4.25
CA ALA A 120 -15.45 -12.36 4.66
C ALA A 120 -16.61 -11.58 3.98
N LYS A 121 -16.47 -10.25 3.84
CA LYS A 121 -17.45 -9.42 3.12
C LYS A 121 -17.50 -9.76 1.64
N THR A 122 -16.34 -9.96 1.03
CA THR A 122 -16.20 -10.36 -0.39
C THR A 122 -16.94 -11.66 -0.67
N LEU A 123 -16.72 -12.70 0.13
CA LEU A 123 -17.39 -13.99 -0.04
C LEU A 123 -18.92 -13.89 0.11
N LYS A 124 -19.40 -13.02 1.00
CA LYS A 124 -20.85 -12.74 1.13
C LYS A 124 -21.40 -12.05 -0.13
N THR A 125 -20.72 -11.01 -0.63
CA THR A 125 -21.10 -10.32 -1.86
C THR A 125 -21.11 -11.27 -3.06
N ALA A 126 -20.05 -12.08 -3.21
CA ALA A 126 -19.89 -13.05 -4.29
C ALA A 126 -21.00 -14.10 -4.31
N LYS A 127 -21.39 -14.63 -3.14
CA LYS A 127 -22.52 -15.58 -3.01
C LYS A 127 -23.84 -14.96 -3.43
N LEU A 128 -24.10 -13.71 -3.03
CA LEU A 128 -25.32 -13.00 -3.41
C LEU A 128 -25.35 -12.68 -4.90
N TYR A 129 -24.23 -12.21 -5.45
CA TYR A 129 -24.09 -11.90 -6.85
C TYR A 129 -24.32 -13.15 -7.71
N ARG A 130 -23.72 -14.29 -7.36
CA ARG A 130 -23.96 -15.54 -8.10
C ARG A 130 -25.41 -16.00 -8.08
N ARG A 131 -26.13 -15.83 -6.97
CA ARG A 131 -27.56 -16.18 -6.89
C ARG A 131 -28.42 -15.37 -7.86
N ILE A 132 -28.04 -14.12 -8.11
CA ILE A 132 -28.82 -13.17 -8.94
C ILE A 132 -28.35 -13.21 -10.40
N ALA A 133 -27.04 -13.13 -10.63
CA ALA A 133 -26.43 -13.05 -11.95
C ALA A 133 -26.13 -14.42 -12.59
N GLY A 134 -26.16 -15.51 -11.81
CA GLY A 134 -25.87 -16.86 -12.27
C GLY A 134 -24.39 -17.17 -12.52
N ILE A 135 -23.49 -16.22 -12.26
CA ILE A 135 -22.04 -16.33 -12.52
C ILE A 135 -21.23 -15.90 -11.30
N ALA A 136 -19.96 -16.30 -11.25
CA ALA A 136 -19.03 -15.87 -10.20
C ALA A 136 -18.77 -14.35 -10.30
N LEU A 137 -18.61 -13.68 -9.14
CA LEU A 137 -18.23 -12.28 -9.06
C LEU A 137 -16.77 -12.12 -9.49
N PRO A 138 -16.49 -11.36 -10.57
CA PRO A 138 -15.13 -11.04 -10.95
C PRO A 138 -14.51 -10.07 -9.94
N ILE A 139 -13.30 -10.37 -9.49
CA ILE A 139 -12.48 -9.52 -8.64
C ILE A 139 -11.23 -9.17 -9.43
N THR A 140 -10.99 -7.89 -9.63
CA THR A 140 -9.88 -7.40 -10.46
C THR A 140 -8.69 -6.95 -9.65
N ALA A 141 -8.93 -6.44 -8.43
CA ALA A 141 -7.87 -6.06 -7.51
C ALA A 141 -8.34 -6.08 -6.05
N ALA A 142 -7.43 -6.40 -5.16
CA ALA A 142 -7.47 -6.14 -3.72
C ALA A 142 -6.08 -5.58 -3.35
N SER A 143 -5.31 -6.22 -2.47
CA SER A 143 -3.94 -5.83 -2.12
C SER A 143 -2.89 -6.80 -2.64
N LEU A 144 -1.62 -6.38 -2.62
CA LEU A 144 -0.47 -7.29 -2.66
C LEU A 144 -0.36 -8.11 -1.36
N ILE A 145 0.41 -9.20 -1.38
CA ILE A 145 0.62 -10.12 -0.24
C ILE A 145 1.06 -9.41 1.05
N TYR A 146 1.82 -8.33 0.93
CA TYR A 146 2.32 -7.55 2.05
C TYR A 146 1.70 -6.15 2.15
N GLY A 147 0.66 -5.88 1.36
CA GLY A 147 0.10 -4.55 1.22
C GLY A 147 1.04 -3.61 0.49
N GLY A 148 1.00 -2.33 0.85
CA GLY A 148 1.87 -1.31 0.26
C GLY A 148 1.42 -0.92 -1.15
N ILE A 149 2.27 -0.18 -1.86
CA ILE A 149 1.92 0.39 -3.16
C ILE A 149 1.87 -0.73 -4.20
N ASN A 150 0.65 -1.06 -4.64
CA ASN A 150 0.43 -2.01 -5.73
C ASN A 150 1.19 -1.62 -7.01
N ASP A 151 1.45 -0.33 -7.23
CA ASP A 151 2.07 0.25 -8.42
C ASP A 151 3.57 0.58 -8.21
N ILE A 152 4.38 -0.38 -7.74
CA ILE A 152 5.81 -0.13 -7.53
C ILE A 152 6.55 0.20 -8.84
N TYR A 153 6.02 -0.26 -9.98
CA TYR A 153 6.58 -0.05 -11.31
C TYR A 153 6.03 1.19 -12.04
N ASN A 154 5.08 1.91 -11.43
CA ASN A 154 4.46 3.12 -12.00
C ASN A 154 3.78 2.89 -13.36
N ASP A 155 3.26 1.69 -13.59
CA ASP A 155 2.57 1.25 -14.80
C ASP A 155 1.08 0.92 -14.57
N TRP A 156 0.60 0.95 -13.32
CA TRP A 156 -0.81 0.80 -12.99
C TRP A 156 -1.55 2.15 -13.00
N ARG A 157 -2.52 2.32 -13.91
CA ARG A 157 -3.31 3.55 -14.01
C ARG A 157 -4.82 3.34 -13.80
N PRO A 158 -5.49 4.16 -12.94
CA PRO A 158 -4.92 5.19 -12.04
C PRO A 158 -4.22 4.58 -10.80
N PRO A 159 -3.46 5.36 -9.99
CA PRO A 159 -2.81 4.84 -8.78
C PRO A 159 -3.81 4.37 -7.71
N HIS A 160 -3.81 3.08 -7.36
CA HIS A 160 -4.73 2.44 -6.40
C HIS A 160 -4.22 2.54 -4.96
N LYS A 161 -4.16 3.75 -4.38
CA LYS A 161 -3.58 3.93 -3.03
C LYS A 161 -4.41 3.30 -1.91
N SER A 162 -5.71 3.19 -2.09
CA SER A 162 -6.59 2.67 -1.02
C SER A 162 -6.32 1.19 -0.78
N HIS A 163 -6.04 0.44 -1.86
CA HIS A 163 -5.70 -0.98 -1.87
C HIS A 163 -4.50 -1.39 -1.02
N ARG A 164 -3.66 -0.45 -0.58
CA ARG A 164 -2.44 -0.71 0.21
C ARG A 164 -2.66 -1.49 1.51
N THR A 165 -3.89 -1.47 2.03
CA THR A 165 -4.22 -2.02 3.35
C THR A 165 -5.05 -3.30 3.29
N GLY A 166 -5.39 -3.78 2.08
CA GLY A 166 -6.29 -4.92 1.89
C GLY A 166 -7.71 -4.72 2.42
N ASN A 167 -8.13 -3.46 2.60
CA ASN A 167 -9.51 -3.11 2.92
C ASN A 167 -10.32 -2.68 1.69
N ASP A 168 -9.69 -2.57 0.53
CA ASP A 168 -10.32 -2.12 -0.71
C ASP A 168 -10.30 -3.24 -1.74
N LEU A 169 -11.41 -3.37 -2.48
CA LEU A 169 -11.58 -4.37 -3.53
C LEU A 169 -12.26 -3.75 -4.74
N ASP A 170 -11.76 -4.13 -5.91
CA ASP A 170 -12.39 -3.81 -7.19
C ASP A 170 -13.13 -5.04 -7.71
N PHE A 171 -14.41 -4.85 -7.98
CA PHE A 171 -15.30 -5.84 -8.57
C PHE A 171 -15.65 -5.44 -10.01
N ASP A 172 -15.43 -6.36 -10.95
CA ASP A 172 -15.82 -6.14 -12.36
C ASP A 172 -17.26 -6.58 -12.58
N GLY A 173 -17.93 -5.94 -13.55
CA GLY A 173 -19.16 -6.47 -14.11
C GLY A 173 -18.84 -7.48 -15.23
N ARG A 174 -19.77 -8.38 -15.54
CA ARG A 174 -19.71 -9.15 -16.80
C ARG A 174 -19.78 -8.25 -18.03
N SER A 175 -20.59 -7.20 -17.94
CA SER A 175 -20.99 -6.32 -19.04
C SER A 175 -20.47 -4.91 -18.89
N ASN A 176 -19.87 -4.59 -17.73
CA ASN A 176 -19.51 -3.24 -17.29
C ASN A 176 -20.64 -2.22 -17.53
N SER A 177 -21.88 -2.70 -17.41
CA SER A 177 -23.06 -1.87 -17.57
C SER A 177 -23.38 -1.13 -16.26
N PRO A 178 -23.95 0.09 -16.34
CA PRO A 178 -24.36 0.83 -15.15
C PRO A 178 -25.31 0.05 -14.23
N ALA A 179 -26.20 -0.77 -14.80
CA ALA A 179 -27.14 -1.60 -14.05
C ALA A 179 -26.41 -2.67 -13.23
N GLU A 180 -25.38 -3.28 -13.80
CA GLU A 180 -24.58 -4.28 -13.10
C GLU A 180 -23.70 -3.67 -12.01
N HIS A 181 -23.07 -2.51 -12.27
CA HIS A 181 -22.36 -1.78 -11.23
C HIS A 181 -23.27 -1.40 -10.07
N GLN A 182 -24.50 -0.98 -10.38
CA GLN A 182 -25.48 -0.68 -9.34
C GLN A 182 -25.90 -1.93 -8.55
N LEU A 183 -26.04 -3.07 -9.21
CA LEU A 183 -26.26 -4.35 -8.54
C LEU A 183 -25.09 -4.68 -7.60
N ILE A 184 -23.86 -4.67 -8.10
CA ILE A 184 -22.66 -4.97 -7.31
C ILE A 184 -22.54 -4.02 -6.11
N LYS A 185 -22.77 -2.72 -6.31
CA LYS A 185 -22.81 -1.72 -5.22
C LYS A 185 -23.82 -2.11 -4.15
N GLN A 186 -25.07 -2.38 -4.54
CA GLN A 186 -26.14 -2.74 -3.59
C GLN A 186 -25.81 -4.02 -2.83
N LEU A 187 -25.31 -5.05 -3.53
CA LEU A 187 -24.92 -6.31 -2.92
C LEU A 187 -23.72 -6.14 -2.00
N GLY A 188 -22.72 -5.36 -2.39
CA GLY A 188 -21.54 -5.05 -1.58
C GLY A 188 -21.93 -4.36 -0.28
N GLU A 189 -22.65 -3.25 -0.38
CA GLU A 189 -23.01 -2.43 0.79
C GLU A 189 -24.02 -3.12 1.70
N ARG A 190 -25.15 -3.56 1.16
CA ARG A 190 -26.27 -4.08 1.97
C ARG A 190 -26.12 -5.56 2.31
N GLY A 191 -25.57 -6.34 1.39
CA GLY A 191 -25.45 -7.79 1.52
C GLY A 191 -24.12 -8.24 2.10
N GLY A 192 -23.02 -7.73 1.53
CA GLY A 192 -21.66 -8.00 1.95
C GLY A 192 -21.28 -7.26 3.23
N GLY A 193 -21.90 -6.11 3.48
CA GLY A 193 -21.55 -5.23 4.59
C GLY A 193 -20.31 -4.39 4.32
N PHE A 194 -19.94 -4.21 3.04
CA PHE A 194 -18.98 -3.16 2.67
C PHE A 194 -19.53 -1.81 3.10
N ARG A 195 -18.63 -0.92 3.49
CA ARG A 195 -19.01 0.35 4.06
C ARG A 195 -19.33 1.38 2.97
N LEU A 196 -18.65 1.28 1.84
CA LEU A 196 -18.89 2.10 0.66
C LEU A 196 -18.58 1.25 -0.57
N CYS A 197 -19.42 1.31 -1.59
CA CYS A 197 -19.11 0.80 -2.92
C CYS A 197 -19.45 1.86 -3.97
N GLU A 198 -18.50 2.20 -4.83
CA GLU A 198 -18.68 3.26 -5.83
C GLU A 198 -18.26 2.76 -7.22
N PRO A 199 -19.12 2.91 -8.24
CA PRO A 199 -18.71 2.70 -9.62
C PRO A 199 -17.58 3.68 -9.98
N HIS A 200 -16.46 3.15 -10.45
CA HIS A 200 -15.27 3.95 -10.74
C HIS A 200 -14.96 3.91 -12.24
N ASN A 201 -14.95 5.09 -12.87
CA ASN A 201 -14.65 5.32 -14.29
C ASN A 201 -15.44 4.45 -15.29
N GLY A 202 -16.60 3.93 -14.89
CA GLY A 202 -17.41 3.04 -15.74
C GLY A 202 -16.80 1.65 -15.98
N ASN A 203 -15.74 1.27 -15.26
CA ASN A 203 -15.03 0.01 -15.49
C ASN A 203 -15.27 -1.02 -14.39
N HIS A 204 -15.34 -0.61 -13.12
CA HIS A 204 -15.51 -1.53 -11.99
C HIS A 204 -16.28 -0.83 -10.86
N VAL A 205 -16.59 -1.59 -9.81
CA VAL A 205 -17.09 -1.05 -8.53
C VAL A 205 -16.00 -1.21 -7.49
N HIS A 206 -15.55 -0.08 -6.95
CA HIS A 206 -14.57 -0.01 -5.87
C HIS A 206 -15.29 -0.08 -4.53
N CYS A 207 -14.97 -1.07 -3.70
CA CYS A 207 -15.62 -1.33 -2.42
C CYS A 207 -14.63 -1.28 -1.25
N TYR A 208 -14.94 -0.47 -0.24
CA TYR A 208 -14.12 -0.27 0.97
C TYR A 208 -14.74 -0.96 2.20
N ALA A 209 -13.94 -1.77 2.88
CA ALA A 209 -14.32 -2.60 4.02
C ALA A 209 -13.98 -1.97 5.39
N GLY A 210 -13.04 -1.01 5.42
CA GLY A 210 -12.42 -0.51 6.64
C GLY A 210 -13.30 0.43 7.49
N PRO A 211 -12.83 0.81 8.70
CA PRO A 211 -13.54 1.71 9.59
C PRO A 211 -13.65 3.12 8.99
N VAL A 212 -14.57 3.94 9.54
CA VAL A 212 -14.58 5.38 9.24
C VAL A 212 -13.36 5.96 9.94
N TYR A 213 -12.32 6.31 9.20
CA TYR A 213 -11.42 7.34 9.68
C TYR A 213 -12.18 8.65 9.45
N ARG A 214 -12.81 9.17 10.51
CA ARG A 214 -13.34 10.54 10.55
C ARG A 214 -12.21 11.48 10.87
#